data_AF-A0A1U8KLE0-F1
#
_entry.id   AF-A0A1U8KLE0-F1
#
_cell.length_a   1.000
_cell.length_b   1.000
_cell.length_c   1.000
_cell.angle_alpha   90.00
_cell.angle_beta   90.00
_cell.angle_gamma   90.00
#
_symmetry.space_group_name_H-M   'P 1'
#
loop_
_entity.id
_entity.type
_entity.pdbx_description
1 polymer ?
#
loop_
_entity_poly.entity_id
_entity_poly.type
_entity_poly.pdbx_seq_one_letter_code
_entity_poly.pdbx_strand_id
1 'polypeptide(L)'
;MLDLECDDLVNEMFSTFFSVVRDDHPESVLSAMQTIMIVVLEESEDVRDDLLLVILSALGRNKSGVTQAARRLAMNVIEQCLEKLEAGIKQILISVMSGDNQLIKSEIDYHEVIYGIYHCAPQILSGVVTYLTGELLVLINKTLV
;
A
#
# COMPACT_ATOMS: atom_id res chain seq x y z
N MET A 1 -7.73 16.41 -12.76
CA MET A 1 -8.07 15.71 -11.48
C MET A 1 -6.94 15.96 -10.50
N LEU A 2 -5.70 15.62 -10.87
CA LEU A 2 -4.48 16.05 -10.16
C LEU A 2 -4.31 17.59 -10.23
N ASP A 3 -4.53 18.19 -11.40
CA ASP A 3 -4.49 19.67 -11.57
C ASP A 3 -5.58 20.45 -10.79
N LEU A 4 -6.50 19.74 -10.15
CA LEU A 4 -7.58 20.32 -9.32
C LEU A 4 -7.37 20.03 -7.83
N GLU A 5 -6.26 19.37 -7.45
CA GLU A 5 -5.94 18.97 -6.06
C GLU A 5 -7.10 18.23 -5.37
N CYS A 6 -7.83 17.42 -6.12
CA CYS A 6 -9.03 16.73 -5.61
C CYS A 6 -8.68 15.32 -5.13
N ASP A 7 -7.90 15.25 -4.05
CA ASP A 7 -7.38 14.00 -3.48
C ASP A 7 -8.50 13.03 -3.05
N ASP A 8 -9.62 13.56 -2.57
CA ASP A 8 -10.78 12.77 -2.19
C ASP A 8 -11.36 11.99 -3.39
N LEU A 9 -11.35 12.59 -4.59
CA LEU A 9 -11.82 11.94 -5.81
C LEU A 9 -10.85 10.84 -6.27
N VAL A 10 -9.54 11.04 -6.04
CA VAL A 10 -8.54 10.00 -6.32
C VAL A 10 -8.76 8.80 -5.40
N ASN A 11 -8.94 9.03 -4.09
CA ASN A 11 -9.26 7.98 -3.12
C ASN A 11 -10.55 7.24 -3.48
N GLU A 12 -11.59 7.96 -3.88
CA GLU A 12 -12.87 7.38 -4.30
C GLU A 12 -12.71 6.53 -5.56
N MET A 13 -11.93 6.99 -6.55
CA MET A 13 -11.65 6.24 -7.77
C MET A 13 -10.95 4.90 -7.46
N PHE A 14 -9.88 4.94 -6.65
CA PHE A 14 -9.14 3.73 -6.26
C PHE A 14 -10.03 2.77 -5.48
N SER A 15 -10.74 3.28 -4.48
CA SER A 15 -11.69 2.48 -3.69
C SER A 15 -12.76 1.85 -4.56
N THR A 16 -13.30 2.60 -5.52
CA THR A 16 -14.29 2.11 -6.47
C THR A 16 -13.72 0.98 -7.31
N PHE A 17 -12.55 1.16 -7.93
CA PHE A 17 -11.92 0.11 -8.75
C PHE A 17 -11.68 -1.17 -7.96
N PHE A 18 -11.13 -1.08 -6.74
CA PHE A 18 -10.96 -2.26 -5.88
C PHE A 18 -12.30 -2.90 -5.50
N SER A 19 -13.34 -2.11 -5.26
CA SER A 19 -14.67 -2.63 -4.89
C SER A 19 -15.37 -3.35 -6.04
N VAL A 20 -15.19 -2.91 -7.29
CA VAL A 20 -15.94 -3.43 -8.45
C VAL A 20 -15.15 -4.43 -9.28
N VAL A 21 -13.82 -4.47 -9.20
CA VAL A 21 -13.02 -5.36 -10.04
C VAL A 21 -13.29 -6.84 -9.72
N ARG A 22 -13.53 -7.63 -10.76
CA ARG A 22 -13.84 -9.07 -10.68
C ARG A 22 -13.03 -9.85 -11.70
N ASP A 23 -12.86 -11.14 -11.42
CA ASP A 23 -12.06 -12.05 -12.24
C ASP A 23 -12.70 -12.37 -13.60
N ASP A 24 -13.99 -12.09 -13.76
CA ASP A 24 -14.77 -12.30 -14.99
C ASP A 24 -14.87 -11.04 -15.86
N HIS A 25 -14.27 -9.92 -15.44
CA HIS A 25 -14.13 -8.75 -16.30
C HIS A 25 -13.26 -9.09 -17.52
N PRO A 26 -13.57 -8.52 -18.71
CA PRO A 26 -12.69 -8.65 -19.87
C PRO A 26 -11.28 -8.13 -19.55
N GLU A 27 -10.25 -8.79 -20.10
CA GLU A 27 -8.85 -8.42 -19.87
C GLU A 27 -8.57 -6.94 -20.20
N SER A 28 -9.22 -6.40 -21.24
CA SER A 28 -9.12 -4.99 -21.60
C SER A 28 -9.63 -4.05 -20.50
N VAL A 29 -10.65 -4.45 -19.74
CA VAL A 29 -11.18 -3.68 -18.61
C VAL A 29 -10.22 -3.73 -17.42
N LEU A 30 -9.69 -4.92 -17.10
CA LEU A 30 -8.69 -5.08 -16.02
C LEU A 30 -7.43 -4.25 -16.32
N SER A 31 -6.93 -4.34 -17.54
CA SER A 31 -5.77 -3.58 -18.01
C SER A 31 -6.04 -2.07 -18.00
N ALA A 32 -7.23 -1.62 -18.41
CA ALA A 32 -7.60 -0.22 -18.36
C ALA A 32 -7.66 0.32 -16.92
N MET A 33 -8.29 -0.42 -15.99
CA MET A 33 -8.31 -0.06 -14.56
C MET A 33 -6.89 0.10 -14.01
N GLN A 34 -6.02 -0.88 -14.26
CA GLN A 34 -4.62 -0.83 -13.83
C GLN A 34 -3.87 0.36 -14.44
N THR A 35 -4.00 0.56 -15.75
CA THR A 35 -3.30 1.65 -16.47
C THR A 35 -3.72 3.01 -15.94
N ILE A 36 -5.01 3.22 -15.70
CA ILE A 36 -5.53 4.47 -15.14
C ILE A 36 -4.92 4.73 -13.74
N MET A 37 -4.90 3.71 -12.87
CA MET A 37 -4.32 3.85 -11.53
C MET A 37 -2.82 4.17 -11.57
N ILE A 38 -2.08 3.51 -12.45
CA ILE A 38 -0.64 3.76 -12.64
C ILE A 38 -0.41 5.20 -13.11
N VAL A 39 -1.11 5.65 -14.15
CA VAL A 39 -0.96 7.01 -14.68
C VAL A 39 -1.26 8.05 -13.60
N VAL A 40 -2.31 7.85 -12.80
CA VAL A 40 -2.63 8.77 -11.69
C VAL A 40 -1.49 8.85 -10.66
N LEU A 41 -0.87 7.73 -10.31
CA LEU A 41 0.24 7.71 -9.35
C LEU A 41 1.54 8.31 -9.91
N GLU A 42 1.88 8.01 -11.16
CA GLU A 42 3.09 8.53 -11.81
C GLU A 42 3.06 10.06 -11.96
N GLU A 43 1.89 10.59 -12.34
CA GLU A 43 1.69 12.04 -12.52
C GLU A 43 1.49 12.80 -11.19
N SER A 44 1.35 12.10 -10.06
CA SER A 44 1.25 12.74 -8.74
C SER A 44 2.62 13.19 -8.25
N GLU A 45 2.74 14.41 -7.71
CA GLU A 45 3.99 14.89 -7.09
C GLU A 45 4.34 14.02 -5.87
N ASP A 46 3.41 13.94 -4.91
CA ASP A 46 3.49 13.13 -3.70
C ASP A 46 2.24 12.25 -3.56
N VAL A 47 2.41 11.04 -3.01
CA VAL A 47 1.30 10.12 -2.72
C VAL A 47 0.95 10.22 -1.23
N ARG A 48 -0.26 10.65 -0.93
CA ARG A 48 -0.74 10.79 0.45
C ARG A 48 -0.94 9.45 1.16
N ASP A 49 -0.77 9.45 2.47
CA ASP A 49 -0.93 8.26 3.32
C ASP A 49 -2.32 7.62 3.23
N ASP A 50 -3.38 8.41 3.07
CA ASP A 50 -4.74 7.87 2.94
C ASP A 50 -4.93 7.07 1.66
N LEU A 51 -4.38 7.53 0.53
CA LEU A 51 -4.37 6.75 -0.72
C LEU A 51 -3.53 5.48 -0.58
N LEU A 52 -2.38 5.56 0.09
CA LEU A 52 -1.57 4.39 0.40
C LEU A 52 -2.37 3.38 1.24
N LEU A 53 -3.10 3.84 2.25
CA LEU A 53 -3.95 2.99 3.06
C LEU A 53 -5.08 2.33 2.25
N VAL A 54 -5.67 3.05 1.28
CA VAL A 54 -6.64 2.47 0.32
C VAL A 54 -5.99 1.32 -0.47
N ILE A 55 -4.82 1.54 -1.06
CA ILE A 55 -4.08 0.52 -1.82
C ILE A 55 -3.71 -0.67 -0.94
N LEU A 56 -3.16 -0.43 0.25
CA LEU A 56 -2.74 -1.48 1.18
C LEU A 56 -3.93 -2.28 1.71
N SER A 57 -5.09 -1.64 1.93
CA SER A 57 -6.30 -2.33 2.37
C SER A 57 -6.77 -3.40 1.38
N ALA A 58 -6.54 -3.18 0.08
CA ALA A 58 -6.88 -4.13 -0.98
C ALA A 58 -5.95 -5.37 -1.02
N LEU A 59 -4.89 -5.41 -0.20
CA LEU A 59 -4.05 -6.61 -0.04
C LEU A 59 -4.63 -7.61 0.97
N GLY A 60 -5.58 -7.21 1.83
CA GLY A 60 -6.13 -8.05 2.90
C GLY A 60 -6.89 -9.29 2.39
N ARG A 61 -6.70 -10.46 3.03
CA ARG A 61 -7.49 -11.71 2.74
C ARG A 61 -8.65 -11.96 3.69
N ASN A 62 -8.55 -11.51 4.93
CA ASN A 62 -9.32 -12.09 6.03
C ASN A 62 -10.56 -11.27 6.42
N LYS A 63 -10.76 -10.11 5.79
CA LYS A 63 -11.96 -9.26 5.99
C LYS A 63 -12.83 -9.34 4.73
N SER A 64 -13.85 -10.20 4.83
CA SER A 64 -14.95 -10.61 3.94
C SER A 64 -15.44 -9.72 2.77
N GLY A 65 -14.59 -9.00 2.04
CA GLY A 65 -15.01 -8.16 0.91
C GLY A 65 -13.96 -7.94 -0.18
N VAL A 66 -12.67 -8.17 0.10
CA VAL A 66 -11.60 -8.03 -0.91
C VAL A 66 -11.56 -9.26 -1.81
N THR A 67 -11.71 -9.05 -3.11
CA THR A 67 -11.65 -10.12 -4.11
C THR A 67 -10.20 -10.44 -4.51
N GLN A 68 -9.97 -11.63 -5.07
CA GLN A 68 -8.66 -11.98 -5.62
C GLN A 68 -8.27 -11.06 -6.78
N ALA A 69 -9.24 -10.57 -7.55
CA ALA A 69 -9.06 -9.57 -8.59
C ALA A 69 -8.51 -8.25 -8.01
N ALA A 70 -9.15 -7.74 -6.94
CA ALA A 70 -8.75 -6.50 -6.28
C ALA A 70 -7.34 -6.59 -5.72
N ARG A 71 -7.02 -7.72 -5.09
CA ARG A 71 -5.68 -7.98 -4.57
C ARG A 71 -4.62 -8.04 -5.68
N ARG A 72 -4.91 -8.72 -6.79
CA ARG A 72 -3.98 -8.75 -7.95
C ARG A 72 -3.77 -7.36 -8.54
N LEU A 73 -4.84 -6.59 -8.70
CA LEU A 73 -4.77 -5.21 -9.17
C LEU A 73 -3.88 -4.37 -8.24
N ALA A 74 -4.07 -4.46 -6.93
CA ALA A 74 -3.25 -3.73 -5.94
C ALA A 74 -1.77 -4.13 -6.01
N MET A 75 -1.48 -5.43 -6.10
CA MET A 75 -0.11 -5.94 -6.24
C MET A 75 0.57 -5.39 -7.50
N ASN A 76 -0.12 -5.44 -8.65
CA ASN A 76 0.42 -4.94 -9.90
C ASN A 76 0.66 -3.43 -9.85
N VAL A 77 -0.26 -2.66 -9.26
CA VAL A 77 -0.09 -1.20 -9.10
C VAL A 77 1.13 -0.90 -8.22
N ILE A 78 1.31 -1.61 -7.09
CA ILE A 78 2.48 -1.44 -6.22
C ILE A 78 3.78 -1.76 -6.95
N GLU A 79 3.81 -2.87 -7.69
CA GLU A 79 5.00 -3.31 -8.42
C GLU A 79 5.39 -2.32 -9.52
N GLN A 80 4.41 -1.80 -10.27
CA GLN A 80 4.66 -0.88 -11.39
C GLN A 80 5.00 0.55 -10.93
N CYS A 81 4.43 1.00 -9.81
CA CYS A 81 4.67 2.35 -9.25
C CYS A 81 5.59 2.31 -8.02
N LEU A 82 6.54 1.36 -7.99
CA LEU A 82 7.40 1.13 -6.82
C LEU A 82 8.15 2.41 -6.40
N GLU A 83 8.75 3.12 -7.36
CA GLU A 83 9.57 4.30 -7.06
C GLU A 83 8.77 5.41 -6.35
N LYS A 84 7.49 5.55 -6.68
CA LYS A 84 6.56 6.50 -6.05
C LYS A 84 6.06 6.03 -4.69
N LEU A 85 5.79 4.73 -4.54
CA LEU A 85 5.07 4.19 -3.39
C LEU A 85 6.00 3.68 -2.27
N GLU A 86 7.23 3.30 -2.60
CA GLU A 86 8.14 2.59 -1.69
C GLU A 86 8.39 3.36 -0.39
N ALA A 87 8.70 4.65 -0.48
CA ALA A 87 9.01 5.46 0.69
C ALA A 87 7.81 5.55 1.65
N GLY A 88 6.62 5.86 1.13
CA GLY A 88 5.40 5.98 1.93
C GLY A 88 4.97 4.65 2.55
N ILE A 89 5.01 3.56 1.79
CA ILE A 89 4.67 2.22 2.32
C ILE A 89 5.65 1.83 3.43
N LYS A 90 6.96 2.09 3.27
CA LYS A 90 7.94 1.84 4.34
C LYS A 90 7.61 2.61 5.60
N GLN A 91 7.28 3.90 5.48
CA GLN A 91 6.94 4.73 6.64
C GLN A 91 5.69 4.19 7.36
N ILE A 92 4.62 3.86 6.63
CA ILE A 92 3.41 3.29 7.22
C ILE A 92 3.73 1.98 7.97
N LEU A 93 4.49 1.08 7.37
CA LEU A 93 4.86 -0.18 8.01
C LEU A 93 5.71 0.03 9.27
N ILE A 94 6.68 0.95 9.22
CA ILE A 94 7.49 1.31 10.38
C ILE A 94 6.62 1.85 11.50
N SER A 95 5.76 2.84 11.22
CA SER A 95 4.86 3.44 12.23
C SER A 95 3.98 2.38 12.90
N VAL A 96 3.43 1.44 12.12
CA VAL A 96 2.61 0.33 12.63
C VAL A 96 3.43 -0.62 13.49
N MET A 97 4.66 -0.97 13.08
CA MET A 97 5.51 -1.91 13.80
C MET A 97 6.14 -1.31 15.06
N SER A 98 6.39 0.00 15.09
CA SER A 98 6.89 0.72 16.26
C SER A 98 5.80 1.07 17.28
N GLY A 99 4.53 0.78 16.98
CA GLY A 99 3.40 1.02 17.88
C GLY A 99 2.97 2.48 17.98
N ASP A 100 3.30 3.31 16.97
CA ASP A 100 2.83 4.70 16.91
C ASP A 100 1.36 4.71 16.47
N ASN A 101 0.46 5.00 17.42
CA ASN A 101 -0.98 4.77 17.30
C ASN A 101 -1.70 5.75 16.35
N GLN A 102 -1.03 6.73 15.74
CA GLN A 102 -1.69 7.80 14.96
C GLN A 102 -2.34 7.30 13.66
N LEU A 103 -1.79 6.25 13.05
CA LEU A 103 -2.29 5.68 11.78
C LEU A 103 -3.13 4.40 11.97
N ILE A 104 -3.22 3.88 13.20
CA ILE A 104 -3.86 2.60 13.52
C ILE A 104 -5.38 2.80 13.61
N LYS A 105 -6.03 3.05 12.47
CA LYS A 105 -7.44 2.68 12.33
C LYS A 105 -7.48 1.15 12.20
N SER A 106 -8.01 0.51 13.24
CA SER A 106 -8.12 -0.94 13.50
C SER A 106 -8.73 -1.86 12.41
N GLU A 107 -8.75 -1.45 11.14
CA GLU A 107 -9.45 -2.14 10.06
C GLU A 107 -8.52 -2.84 9.05
N ILE A 108 -7.22 -2.54 8.98
CA ILE A 108 -6.30 -3.22 8.06
C ILE A 108 -5.60 -4.40 8.76
N ASP A 109 -5.64 -5.59 8.12
CA ASP A 109 -4.86 -6.75 8.55
C ASP A 109 -3.42 -6.64 8.03
N TYR A 110 -2.54 -6.09 8.87
CA TYR A 110 -1.15 -5.84 8.48
C TYR A 110 -0.34 -7.11 8.23
N HIS A 111 -0.75 -8.28 8.75
CA HIS A 111 -0.10 -9.54 8.39
C HIS A 111 -0.34 -9.88 6.92
N GLU A 112 -1.56 -9.65 6.43
CA GLU A 112 -1.88 -9.83 5.02
C GLU A 112 -1.25 -8.76 4.13
N VAL A 113 -1.13 -7.53 4.62
CA VAL A 113 -0.39 -6.46 3.91
C VAL A 113 1.08 -6.84 3.74
N ILE A 114 1.75 -7.25 4.83
CA ILE A 114 3.15 -7.69 4.79
C ILE A 114 3.32 -8.86 3.83
N TYR A 115 2.43 -9.86 3.91
CA TYR A 115 2.45 -10.98 2.98
C TYR A 115 2.25 -10.48 1.54
N GLY A 116 1.31 -9.57 1.28
CA GLY A 116 1.05 -9.01 -0.04
C GLY A 116 2.29 -8.33 -0.62
N ILE A 117 2.93 -7.46 0.16
CA ILE A 117 4.16 -6.75 -0.20
C ILE A 117 5.31 -7.72 -0.42
N TYR A 118 5.45 -8.78 0.38
CA TYR A 118 6.48 -9.80 0.17
C TYR A 118 6.39 -10.42 -1.23
N HIS A 119 5.19 -10.60 -1.77
CA HIS A 119 4.99 -11.20 -3.09
C HIS A 119 5.20 -10.24 -4.27
N CYS A 120 4.87 -8.95 -4.13
CA CYS A 120 4.97 -7.99 -5.25
C CYS A 120 6.19 -7.05 -5.16
N ALA A 121 6.67 -6.72 -3.96
CA ALA A 121 7.73 -5.74 -3.73
C ALA A 121 8.56 -6.04 -2.46
N PRO A 122 9.26 -7.19 -2.38
CA PRO A 122 9.98 -7.62 -1.17
C PRO A 122 11.06 -6.64 -0.69
N GLN A 123 11.61 -5.81 -1.59
CA GLN A 123 12.59 -4.76 -1.29
C GLN A 123 12.07 -3.72 -0.28
N ILE A 124 10.75 -3.47 -0.25
CA ILE A 124 10.13 -2.58 0.73
C ILE A 124 10.37 -3.14 2.14
N LEU A 125 10.09 -4.44 2.33
CA LEU A 125 10.25 -5.11 3.63
C LEU A 125 11.71 -5.20 4.08
N SER A 126 12.65 -5.35 3.14
CA SER A 126 14.09 -5.32 3.44
C SER A 126 14.49 -4.00 4.12
N GLY A 127 13.96 -2.87 3.61
CA GLY A 127 14.17 -1.55 4.21
C GLY A 127 13.60 -1.46 5.64
N VAL A 128 12.39 -1.97 5.85
CA VAL A 128 11.74 -1.98 7.18
C VAL A 128 12.52 -2.84 8.18
N VAL A 129 12.93 -4.05 7.80
CA VAL A 129 13.73 -4.95 8.64
C VAL A 129 15.06 -4.31 9.04
N THR A 130 15.72 -3.64 8.08
CA THR A 130 16.99 -2.94 8.33
C THR A 130 16.81 -1.83 9.36
N TYR A 131 15.75 -1.03 9.23
CA TYR A 131 15.41 0.03 10.18
C TYR A 131 15.20 -0.53 11.59
N LEU A 132 14.31 -1.53 11.74
CA LEU A 132 13.98 -2.12 13.05
C LEU A 132 15.21 -2.77 13.71
N THR A 133 16.05 -3.45 12.92
CA THR A 133 17.31 -4.02 13.43
C THR A 133 18.25 -2.93 13.95
N GLY A 134 18.34 -1.81 13.23
CA GLY A 134 19.09 -0.63 13.67
C GLY A 134 18.58 -0.06 14.99
N GLU A 135 17.26 0.13 15.13
CA GLU A 135 16.65 0.62 16.37
C GLU A 135 16.91 -0.31 17.57
N LEU A 136 16.76 -1.63 17.37
CA LEU A 136 17.03 -2.62 18.40
C LEU A 136 18.49 -2.59 18.87
N LEU A 137 19.45 -2.48 17.94
CA LEU A 137 20.87 -2.34 18.28
C LEU A 137 21.15 -1.06 19.08
N VAL A 138 20.51 0.06 18.71
CA VAL A 138 20.64 1.33 19.46
C VAL A 138 20.10 1.18 20.87
N LEU A 139 18.95 0.53 21.07
CA LEU A 139 18.35 0.30 22.39
C LEU A 139 19.21 -0.62 23.27
N ILE A 140 19.75 -1.70 22.70
CA ILE A 140 20.66 -2.61 23.41
C ILE A 140 21.89 -1.86 23.90
N ASN A 141 22.51 -1.06 23.02
CA ASN A 141 23.71 -0.28 23.38
C ASN A 141 23.43 0.78 24.45
N LYS A 142 22.23 1.38 24.49
CA LYS A 142 21.83 2.31 25.55
C LYS A 142 21.59 1.63 26.90
N THR A 143 21.25 0.34 26.92
CA THR A 143 20.93 -0.39 28.17
C THR A 143 22.18 -1.01 28.83
N LEU A 144 23.27 -1.13 28.08
CA LEU A 144 24.54 -1.71 28.54
C LEU A 144 25.56 -0.67 29.05
N VAL A 145 25.21 0.62 29.07
CA VAL A 145 26.00 1.75 29.59
C VAL A 145 25.27 2.38 30.76
#